data_AF-A0A1M4YPT9-F1
#
_entry.id   AF-A0A1M4YPT9-F1
#
_cell.length_a   1.000
_cell.length_b   1.000
_cell.length_c   1.000
_cell.angle_alpha   90.00
_cell.angle_beta   90.00
_cell.angle_gamma   90.00
#
_symmetry.space_group_name_H-M   'P 1'
#
loop_
_entity.id
_entity.type
_entity.pdbx_description
1 polymer ?
#
loop_
_entity_poly.entity_id
_entity_poly.type
_entity_poly.pdbx_seq_one_letter_code
_entity_poly.pdbx_strand_id
1 'polypeptide(L)'
;MKRRIIFFITILIIFNFIMPFFVFAVGDGNIDSGGGGMGSGTSQNKWSPGNDGVRVSIVRVDDYSIVTTPIDLTNKQPPSTIFHFGKVSKLQYNGGRNLSPIQGSYSYINPSQSIPRIVSTEGKNNIEAIKSYFTDEQVIRSIASNTGMNYDTLINGEYKLFLEPIAYYTFQGVMIATTATEAVMYDEKLSGGLRTKMVSLSHKNLPLAMFLEVGDLGYHAWSGSTSTPASNSDIKNYLGLGIVRFKEKPEEPIISTYDYEYRVNTEVITSVMVSGGQSDPDNPTYVSFDIGGRTYNVGNIYYPRGDSQLAWVKWTTPSTEQNMTIHVNVNGPGGTAKSIINIKIVDLDKNPPPNPVADDRNDSFSYVPIPRREEKTNANWSIWRPWWQEYWVWHSTGEDSGYWCDHGWWEFDLDQYSARLSADMRITNDSKNPTGNGSTFKSGYGINQLVNVNINSNQSSAITYPQNAVSYFPEFRYETYWRLLDKTSSGSSPKFEFKKNNYSTYKNRTHFTPIWMPDGAYTVNTWVIDVWTPDGMLSMNLTDSLTIRGNLWQDWHIAPLKP
;
A
#
# COMPACT_ATOMS: atom_id res chain seq x y z
N MET A 1 -46.78 2.11 -59.78
CA MET A 1 -45.56 1.63 -59.08
C MET A 1 -44.94 2.68 -58.16
N LYS A 2 -44.67 3.92 -58.60
CA LYS A 2 -44.02 4.97 -57.78
C LYS A 2 -44.66 5.21 -56.39
N ARG A 3 -46.00 5.21 -56.30
CA ARG A 3 -46.72 5.47 -55.04
C ARG A 3 -46.61 4.32 -54.00
N ARG A 4 -46.41 3.08 -54.44
CA ARG A 4 -46.16 1.92 -53.56
C ARG A 4 -44.71 1.86 -53.09
N ILE A 5 -43.77 2.31 -53.93
CA ILE A 5 -42.35 2.43 -53.58
C ILE A 5 -42.14 3.53 -52.53
N ILE A 6 -42.80 4.69 -52.67
CA ILE A 6 -42.74 5.76 -51.68
C ILE A 6 -43.29 5.27 -50.33
N PHE A 7 -44.42 4.57 -50.32
CA PHE A 7 -44.99 4.02 -49.08
C PHE A 7 -44.06 3.00 -48.39
N PHE A 8 -43.38 2.14 -49.17
CA PHE A 8 -42.38 1.21 -48.64
C PHE A 8 -41.14 1.91 -48.09
N ILE A 9 -40.65 2.97 -48.75
CA ILE A 9 -39.51 3.76 -48.28
C ILE A 9 -39.88 4.52 -46.99
N THR A 10 -41.08 5.08 -46.90
CA THR A 10 -41.54 5.77 -45.68
C THR A 10 -41.68 4.81 -44.51
N ILE A 11 -42.18 3.58 -44.74
CA ILE A 11 -42.24 2.54 -43.71
C ILE A 11 -40.83 2.09 -43.30
N LEU A 12 -39.88 1.95 -44.24
CA LEU A 12 -38.50 1.58 -43.93
C LEU A 12 -37.79 2.66 -43.09
N ILE A 13 -38.06 3.94 -43.35
CA ILE A 13 -37.51 5.06 -42.59
C ILE A 13 -38.12 5.09 -41.18
N ILE A 14 -39.44 4.89 -41.05
CA ILE A 14 -40.11 4.83 -39.75
C ILE A 14 -39.62 3.61 -38.93
N PHE A 15 -39.36 2.46 -39.57
CA PHE A 15 -38.79 1.29 -38.89
C PHE A 15 -37.33 1.49 -38.44
N ASN A 16 -36.55 2.37 -39.11
CA ASN A 16 -35.21 2.76 -38.66
C ASN A 16 -35.22 3.70 -37.43
N PHE A 17 -36.34 4.40 -37.17
CA PHE A 17 -36.48 5.30 -36.00
C PHE A 17 -37.13 4.64 -34.77
N ILE A 18 -37.59 3.39 -34.86
CA ILE A 18 -38.26 2.66 -33.75
C ILE A 18 -37.33 1.60 -33.12
N MET A 19 -36.12 1.40 -33.65
CA MET A 19 -35.11 0.60 -32.95
C MET A 19 -34.60 1.39 -31.76
N PRO A 20 -34.71 0.91 -30.50
CA PRO A 20 -34.00 1.51 -29.39
C PRO A 20 -32.50 1.46 -29.72
N PHE A 21 -31.85 2.61 -29.81
CA PHE A 21 -30.40 2.65 -29.81
C PHE A 21 -29.95 2.04 -28.49
N PHE A 22 -29.42 0.83 -28.53
CA PHE A 22 -28.64 0.30 -27.42
C PHE A 22 -27.40 1.17 -27.30
N VAL A 23 -27.44 2.18 -26.42
CA VAL A 23 -26.25 2.89 -25.98
C VAL A 23 -25.51 1.90 -25.10
N PHE A 24 -24.45 1.29 -25.65
CA PHE A 24 -23.55 0.47 -24.86
C PHE A 24 -22.74 1.39 -23.96
N ALA A 25 -22.73 1.13 -22.66
CA ALA A 25 -21.79 1.79 -21.75
C ALA A 25 -20.36 1.51 -22.22
N VAL A 26 -19.55 2.56 -22.38
CA VAL A 26 -18.16 2.44 -22.88
C VAL A 26 -17.16 2.27 -21.73
N GLY A 27 -17.62 2.46 -20.49
CA GLY A 27 -16.85 2.24 -19.27
C GLY A 27 -17.64 1.53 -18.17
N ASP A 28 -16.91 1.06 -17.15
CA ASP A 28 -17.45 0.49 -15.93
C ASP A 28 -17.29 1.48 -14.77
N GLY A 29 -18.38 1.73 -14.04
CA GLY A 29 -18.47 2.74 -12.99
C GLY A 29 -18.32 2.12 -11.60
N ASN A 30 -17.16 2.29 -10.98
CA ASN A 30 -16.86 1.84 -9.63
C ASN A 30 -17.23 2.95 -8.61
N ILE A 31 -18.51 3.06 -8.28
CA ILE A 31 -19.08 4.14 -7.45
C ILE A 31 -20.25 3.58 -6.62
N ASP A 32 -20.30 3.88 -5.32
CA ASP A 32 -21.39 3.61 -4.37
C ASP A 32 -21.72 4.86 -3.53
N SER A 33 -22.81 4.85 -2.75
CA SER A 33 -23.35 6.06 -2.10
C SER A 33 -24.12 5.83 -0.77
N GLY A 34 -24.26 6.88 0.05
CA GLY A 34 -24.98 6.92 1.35
C GLY A 34 -25.35 8.34 1.82
N GLY A 35 -25.89 8.50 3.05
CA GLY A 35 -26.16 9.82 3.68
C GLY A 35 -27.40 9.91 4.60
N GLY A 36 -27.87 11.13 4.91
CA GLY A 36 -29.09 11.38 5.72
C GLY A 36 -29.46 12.87 5.90
N GLY A 37 -30.46 13.16 6.74
CA GLY A 37 -31.09 14.48 6.88
C GLY A 37 -30.17 15.65 7.28
N MET A 38 -30.50 16.86 6.83
CA MET A 38 -29.63 18.06 6.89
C MET A 38 -29.65 18.89 8.19
N GLY A 39 -30.54 18.60 9.15
CA GLY A 39 -30.75 19.51 10.29
C GLY A 39 -31.23 20.92 9.88
N SER A 40 -31.26 21.88 10.81
CA SER A 40 -31.65 23.28 10.53
C SER A 40 -30.43 24.16 10.24
N GLY A 41 -30.38 24.75 9.03
CA GLY A 41 -29.33 25.71 8.63
C GLY A 41 -29.59 27.15 9.09
N THR A 42 -28.57 28.01 9.04
CA THR A 42 -28.65 29.46 9.34
C THR A 42 -28.31 30.27 8.09
N SER A 43 -28.59 31.59 8.09
CA SER A 43 -28.16 32.47 6.96
C SER A 43 -26.64 32.47 6.75
N GLN A 44 -25.87 32.18 7.81
CA GLN A 44 -24.42 32.11 7.81
C GLN A 44 -23.88 30.73 7.40
N ASN A 45 -24.63 29.65 7.65
CA ASN A 45 -24.20 28.27 7.40
C ASN A 45 -25.36 27.48 6.81
N LYS A 46 -25.37 27.32 5.49
CA LYS A 46 -26.47 26.64 4.77
C LYS A 46 -26.01 26.02 3.46
N TRP A 47 -26.67 24.94 3.09
CA TRP A 47 -26.61 24.34 1.76
C TRP A 47 -28.02 24.00 1.30
N SER A 48 -28.24 24.06 0.00
CA SER A 48 -29.54 23.75 -0.61
C SER A 48 -29.39 22.56 -1.55
N PRO A 49 -30.31 21.58 -1.51
CA PRO A 49 -30.24 20.42 -2.39
C PRO A 49 -30.15 20.81 -3.86
N GLY A 50 -29.25 20.15 -4.61
CA GLY A 50 -28.97 20.47 -6.01
C GLY A 50 -27.98 21.63 -6.23
N ASN A 51 -27.37 22.17 -5.17
CA ASN A 51 -26.15 22.96 -5.26
C ASN A 51 -24.94 22.03 -5.16
N ASP A 52 -24.79 21.19 -6.18
CA ASP A 52 -23.77 20.16 -6.31
C ASP A 52 -23.15 20.12 -7.71
N GLY A 53 -22.06 19.37 -7.82
CA GLY A 53 -21.33 19.15 -9.06
C GLY A 53 -20.34 18.00 -8.91
N VAL A 54 -19.52 17.79 -9.93
CA VAL A 54 -18.45 16.78 -9.93
C VAL A 54 -17.18 17.39 -10.51
N ARG A 55 -16.06 17.23 -9.81
CA ARG A 55 -14.73 17.42 -10.37
C ARG A 55 -14.34 16.17 -11.12
N VAL A 56 -13.92 16.32 -12.37
CA VAL A 56 -13.42 15.24 -13.21
C VAL A 56 -11.94 15.48 -13.47
N SER A 57 -11.12 14.52 -13.09
CA SER A 57 -9.70 14.47 -13.42
C SER A 57 -9.41 13.25 -14.29
N ILE A 58 -8.45 13.36 -15.21
CA ILE A 58 -7.98 12.21 -15.99
C ILE A 58 -6.68 11.71 -15.37
N VAL A 59 -6.66 10.42 -15.04
CA VAL A 59 -5.55 9.77 -14.33
C VAL A 59 -4.90 8.75 -15.24
N ARG A 60 -3.57 8.77 -15.36
CA ARG A 60 -2.81 7.68 -15.98
C ARG A 60 -2.67 6.50 -15.01
N VAL A 61 -2.97 5.30 -15.48
CA VAL A 61 -3.05 4.10 -14.62
C VAL A 61 -1.69 3.70 -14.06
N ASP A 62 -0.60 3.86 -14.83
CA ASP A 62 0.72 3.35 -14.45
C ASP A 62 1.34 4.05 -13.21
N ASP A 63 1.13 5.36 -13.07
CA ASP A 63 1.79 6.18 -12.05
C ASP A 63 0.85 7.12 -11.30
N TYR A 64 -0.46 6.97 -11.51
CA TYR A 64 -1.52 7.74 -10.86
C TYR A 64 -1.42 9.25 -11.05
N SER A 65 -0.70 9.69 -12.09
CA SER A 65 -0.54 11.11 -12.39
C SER A 65 -1.82 11.69 -13.01
N ILE A 66 -2.14 12.93 -12.61
CA ILE A 66 -3.18 13.72 -13.26
C ILE A 66 -2.60 14.32 -14.54
N VAL A 67 -3.11 13.92 -15.70
CA VAL A 67 -2.51 14.26 -17.01
C VAL A 67 -3.13 15.48 -17.69
N THR A 68 -4.28 15.96 -17.20
CA THR A 68 -4.94 17.18 -17.67
C THR A 68 -5.38 18.05 -16.49
N THR A 69 -5.68 19.33 -16.73
CA THR A 69 -6.25 20.17 -15.67
C THR A 69 -7.66 19.68 -15.33
N PRO A 70 -7.97 19.41 -14.04
CA PRO A 70 -9.31 18.98 -13.65
C PRO A 70 -10.39 20.00 -14.05
N ILE A 71 -11.54 19.49 -14.46
CA ILE A 71 -12.72 20.30 -14.80
C ILE A 71 -13.81 20.09 -13.75
N ASP A 72 -14.61 21.12 -13.46
CA ASP A 72 -15.77 20.98 -12.56
C ASP A 72 -17.05 21.11 -13.37
N LEU A 73 -17.91 20.10 -13.31
CA LEU A 73 -19.21 20.06 -13.97
C LEU A 73 -20.31 20.39 -12.96
N THR A 74 -21.28 21.25 -13.33
CA THR A 74 -22.47 21.51 -12.50
C THR A 74 -23.69 21.92 -13.32
N ASN A 75 -24.88 21.59 -12.83
CA ASN A 75 -26.15 22.08 -13.39
C ASN A 75 -26.51 23.50 -12.96
N LYS A 76 -25.71 24.12 -12.08
CA LYS A 76 -25.94 25.46 -11.53
C LYS A 76 -24.98 26.47 -12.12
N GLN A 77 -25.26 27.74 -11.83
CA GLN A 77 -24.36 28.86 -12.10
C GLN A 77 -23.85 29.38 -10.74
N PRO A 78 -22.72 28.85 -10.22
CA PRO A 78 -22.09 29.41 -9.04
C PRO A 78 -21.76 30.90 -9.23
N PRO A 79 -21.87 31.73 -8.18
CA PRO A 79 -21.56 33.15 -8.29
C PRO A 79 -20.07 33.35 -8.61
N SER A 80 -19.77 34.37 -9.42
CA SER A 80 -18.39 34.70 -9.83
C SER A 80 -17.46 35.08 -8.67
N THR A 81 -18.02 35.35 -7.48
CA THR A 81 -17.31 35.71 -6.24
C THR A 81 -17.08 34.53 -5.29
N ILE A 82 -17.42 33.30 -5.70
CA ILE A 82 -17.31 32.11 -4.84
C ILE A 82 -15.86 31.85 -4.42
N PHE A 83 -15.67 31.38 -3.18
CA PHE A 83 -14.38 30.88 -2.71
C PHE A 83 -14.19 29.42 -3.13
N HIS A 84 -12.96 29.04 -3.49
CA HIS A 84 -12.62 27.65 -3.83
C HIS A 84 -11.12 27.39 -3.61
N PHE A 85 -10.67 26.15 -3.79
CA PHE A 85 -9.27 25.74 -3.56
C PHE A 85 -8.51 25.38 -4.85
N GLY A 86 -8.92 25.97 -5.98
CA GLY A 86 -8.38 25.67 -7.30
C GLY A 86 -8.94 24.37 -7.91
N LYS A 87 -8.28 23.90 -8.99
CA LYS A 87 -8.57 22.65 -9.69
C LYS A 87 -7.53 21.60 -9.29
N VAL A 88 -7.65 21.13 -8.05
CA VAL A 88 -6.71 20.19 -7.44
C VAL A 88 -7.46 18.92 -7.10
N SER A 89 -6.94 17.77 -7.53
CA SER A 89 -7.57 16.49 -7.22
C SER A 89 -7.10 15.93 -5.87
N LYS A 90 -7.91 15.05 -5.28
CA LYS A 90 -7.52 14.24 -4.12
C LYS A 90 -6.15 13.56 -4.26
N LEU A 91 -5.83 13.01 -5.42
CA LEU A 91 -4.53 12.40 -5.70
C LEU A 91 -3.37 13.40 -5.57
N GLN A 92 -3.57 14.65 -6.02
CA GLN A 92 -2.55 15.69 -5.88
C GLN A 92 -2.39 16.18 -4.44
N TYR A 93 -3.49 16.26 -3.67
CA TYR A 93 -3.44 16.56 -2.24
C TYR A 93 -2.68 15.46 -1.48
N ASN A 94 -2.91 14.19 -1.81
CA ASN A 94 -2.17 13.05 -1.25
C ASN A 94 -0.68 13.09 -1.62
N GLY A 95 -0.34 13.63 -2.79
CA GLY A 95 1.04 13.91 -3.22
C GLY A 95 1.71 15.11 -2.52
N GLY A 96 1.10 15.68 -1.47
CA GLY A 96 1.66 16.76 -0.66
C GLY A 96 1.28 18.18 -1.09
N ARG A 97 0.32 18.34 -2.02
CA ARG A 97 -0.17 19.67 -2.39
C ARG A 97 -0.94 20.31 -1.22
N ASN A 98 -0.63 21.56 -0.93
CA ASN A 98 -1.30 22.31 0.14
C ASN A 98 -2.60 22.96 -0.34
N LEU A 99 -3.54 23.14 0.59
CA LEU A 99 -4.77 23.89 0.37
C LEU A 99 -4.45 25.38 0.14
N SER A 100 -4.98 25.97 -0.94
CA SER A 100 -4.75 27.38 -1.29
C SER A 100 -6.08 28.06 -1.63
N PRO A 101 -6.61 28.97 -0.80
CA PRO A 101 -7.88 29.62 -1.04
C PRO A 101 -7.79 30.64 -2.18
N ILE A 102 -8.78 30.62 -3.07
CA ILE A 102 -8.94 31.54 -4.18
C ILE A 102 -10.33 32.17 -4.07
N GLN A 103 -10.40 33.49 -4.20
CA GLN A 103 -11.66 34.23 -4.24
C GLN A 103 -12.00 34.60 -5.68
N GLY A 104 -13.18 34.17 -6.12
CA GLY A 104 -13.69 34.41 -7.47
C GLY A 104 -12.91 33.67 -8.56
N SER A 105 -13.17 34.01 -9.83
CA SER A 105 -12.56 33.34 -11.00
C SER A 105 -12.80 31.83 -11.06
N TYR A 106 -13.83 31.33 -10.38
CA TYR A 106 -14.19 29.93 -10.41
C TYR A 106 -14.75 29.56 -11.79
N SER A 107 -14.01 28.71 -12.50
CA SER A 107 -14.45 28.13 -13.77
C SER A 107 -15.26 26.87 -13.54
N TYR A 108 -16.30 26.66 -14.33
CA TYR A 108 -17.11 25.45 -14.32
C TYR A 108 -17.72 25.26 -15.71
N ILE A 109 -18.20 24.05 -15.97
CA ILE A 109 -18.89 23.71 -17.21
C ILE A 109 -20.33 23.33 -16.87
N ASN A 110 -21.28 23.95 -17.56
CA ASN A 110 -22.65 23.46 -17.61
C ASN A 110 -22.76 22.44 -18.74
N PRO A 111 -22.87 21.14 -18.43
CA PRO A 111 -22.98 20.14 -19.48
C PRO A 111 -24.32 20.25 -20.19
N SER A 112 -24.33 19.94 -21.49
CA SER A 112 -25.54 19.91 -22.32
C SER A 112 -26.54 18.86 -21.84
N GLN A 113 -26.03 17.72 -21.37
CA GLN A 113 -26.80 16.73 -20.64
C GLN A 113 -26.71 17.04 -19.15
N SER A 114 -27.85 17.23 -18.48
CA SER A 114 -27.85 17.53 -17.05
C SER A 114 -27.24 16.38 -16.25
N ILE A 115 -26.36 16.71 -15.31
CA ILE A 115 -25.75 15.76 -14.39
C ILE A 115 -26.84 15.20 -13.46
N PRO A 116 -26.87 13.90 -13.16
CA PRO A 116 -27.73 13.40 -12.09
C PRO A 116 -27.40 14.09 -10.76
N ARG A 117 -28.36 14.09 -9.83
CA ARG A 117 -28.10 14.60 -8.47
C ARG A 117 -26.97 13.78 -7.84
N ILE A 118 -25.93 14.47 -7.39
CA ILE A 118 -24.73 13.86 -6.80
C ILE A 118 -24.87 13.80 -5.29
N VAL A 119 -25.25 14.91 -4.65
CA VAL A 119 -25.37 15.00 -3.19
C VAL A 119 -26.85 15.05 -2.80
N SER A 120 -27.32 14.05 -2.05
CA SER A 120 -28.70 13.93 -1.56
C SER A 120 -28.84 14.25 -0.08
N THR A 121 -30.02 14.76 0.30
CA THR A 121 -30.46 14.97 1.68
C THR A 121 -31.15 13.76 2.31
N GLU A 122 -31.52 12.78 1.50
CA GLU A 122 -32.30 11.62 1.93
C GLU A 122 -31.44 10.37 2.12
N GLY A 123 -30.12 10.49 1.91
CA GLY A 123 -29.17 9.39 2.04
C GLY A 123 -29.24 8.31 0.97
N LYS A 124 -30.13 8.47 -0.02
CA LYS A 124 -30.21 7.67 -1.23
C LYS A 124 -29.79 8.56 -2.40
N ASN A 125 -28.56 8.42 -2.88
CA ASN A 125 -28.14 9.00 -4.15
C ASN A 125 -28.53 7.99 -5.26
N ASN A 126 -28.92 8.47 -6.43
CA ASN A 126 -29.27 7.57 -7.54
C ASN A 126 -27.97 7.11 -8.21
N ILE A 127 -27.28 6.17 -7.55
CA ILE A 127 -25.96 5.70 -7.97
C ILE A 127 -25.97 5.11 -9.38
N GLU A 128 -27.05 4.41 -9.74
CA GLU A 128 -27.26 3.89 -11.09
C GLU A 128 -27.27 5.01 -12.13
N ALA A 129 -27.93 6.14 -11.84
CA ALA A 129 -27.91 7.29 -12.72
C ALA A 129 -26.53 7.97 -12.80
N ILE A 130 -25.79 8.03 -11.70
CA ILE A 130 -24.40 8.56 -11.68
C ILE A 130 -23.49 7.69 -12.54
N LYS A 131 -23.53 6.36 -12.34
CA LYS A 131 -22.78 5.40 -13.16
C LYS A 131 -23.16 5.55 -14.62
N SER A 132 -24.46 5.49 -14.94
CA SER A 132 -24.97 5.62 -16.31
C SER A 132 -24.54 6.92 -16.98
N TYR A 133 -24.48 8.05 -16.25
CA TYR A 133 -24.06 9.32 -16.81
C TYR A 133 -22.56 9.32 -17.14
N PHE A 134 -21.70 8.87 -16.21
CA PHE A 134 -20.25 8.94 -16.41
C PHE A 134 -19.66 7.78 -17.23
N THR A 135 -20.46 6.76 -17.56
CA THR A 135 -20.12 5.69 -18.52
C THR A 135 -20.73 5.90 -19.92
N ASP A 136 -21.54 6.95 -20.10
CA ASP A 136 -22.14 7.31 -21.38
C ASP A 136 -21.09 7.85 -22.37
N GLU A 137 -21.13 7.34 -23.60
CA GLU A 137 -20.15 7.68 -24.63
C GLU A 137 -20.10 9.19 -24.94
N GLN A 138 -21.27 9.84 -25.06
CA GLN A 138 -21.35 11.25 -25.41
C GLN A 138 -20.85 12.13 -24.26
N VAL A 139 -21.13 11.74 -23.02
CA VAL A 139 -20.56 12.38 -21.83
C VAL A 139 -19.04 12.26 -21.83
N ILE A 140 -18.50 11.07 -22.08
CA ILE A 140 -17.04 10.85 -22.13
C ILE A 140 -16.39 11.65 -23.27
N ARG A 141 -17.00 11.70 -24.46
CA ARG A 141 -16.54 12.54 -25.59
C ARG A 141 -16.51 14.01 -25.21
N SER A 142 -17.54 14.49 -24.52
CA SER A 142 -17.59 15.86 -24.00
C SER A 142 -16.47 16.12 -22.99
N ILE A 143 -16.24 15.20 -22.05
CA ILE A 143 -15.15 15.31 -21.06
C ILE A 143 -13.79 15.35 -21.75
N ALA A 144 -13.54 14.47 -22.72
CA ALA A 144 -12.31 14.45 -23.51
C ALA A 144 -12.08 15.79 -24.22
N SER A 145 -13.11 16.33 -24.89
CA SER A 145 -13.04 17.63 -25.55
C SER A 145 -12.77 18.78 -24.57
N ASN A 146 -13.42 18.81 -23.42
CA ASN A 146 -13.27 19.88 -22.42
C ASN A 146 -11.92 19.84 -21.70
N THR A 147 -11.31 18.66 -21.59
CA THR A 147 -9.98 18.46 -20.98
C THR A 147 -8.83 18.58 -21.99
N GLY A 148 -9.14 18.64 -23.29
CA GLY A 148 -8.17 18.65 -24.38
C GLY A 148 -7.53 17.28 -24.66
N MET A 149 -8.08 16.19 -24.10
CA MET A 149 -7.59 14.84 -24.35
C MET A 149 -8.26 14.23 -25.59
N ASN A 150 -7.50 13.47 -26.36
CA ASN A 150 -8.07 12.67 -27.44
C ASN A 150 -8.98 11.56 -26.86
N TYR A 151 -10.19 11.45 -27.38
CA TYR A 151 -11.19 10.48 -26.91
C TYR A 151 -10.70 9.03 -27.00
N ASP A 152 -10.11 8.63 -28.14
CA ASP A 152 -9.64 7.26 -28.34
C ASP A 152 -8.47 6.93 -27.40
N THR A 153 -7.61 7.90 -27.11
CA THR A 153 -6.56 7.77 -26.08
C THR A 153 -7.16 7.64 -24.68
N LEU A 154 -8.17 8.43 -24.32
CA LEU A 154 -8.81 8.37 -23.01
C LEU A 154 -9.39 6.98 -22.72
N ILE A 155 -9.98 6.33 -23.73
CA ILE A 155 -10.68 5.04 -23.56
C ILE A 155 -9.82 3.81 -23.89
N ASN A 156 -8.52 3.97 -24.13
CA ASN A 156 -7.63 2.86 -24.56
C ASN A 156 -7.24 1.88 -23.43
N GLY A 157 -7.60 2.17 -22.18
CA GLY A 157 -7.28 1.38 -20.99
C GLY A 157 -6.10 1.90 -20.15
N GLU A 158 -5.31 2.84 -20.65
CA GLU A 158 -4.18 3.46 -19.93
C GLU A 158 -4.62 4.62 -19.02
N TYR A 159 -5.87 5.06 -19.14
CA TYR A 159 -6.42 6.21 -18.41
C TYR A 159 -7.77 5.90 -17.77
N LYS A 160 -8.06 6.62 -16.68
CA LYS A 160 -9.33 6.54 -15.94
C LYS A 160 -9.88 7.93 -15.68
N LEU A 161 -11.21 8.03 -15.55
CA LEU A 161 -11.82 9.23 -14.96
C LEU A 161 -11.84 9.08 -13.44
N PHE A 162 -11.35 10.11 -12.76
CA PHE A 162 -11.42 10.26 -11.31
C PHE A 162 -12.42 11.36 -10.97
N LEU A 163 -13.48 10.97 -10.28
CA LEU A 163 -14.65 11.79 -10.01
C LEU A 163 -14.65 12.18 -8.53
N GLU A 164 -14.81 13.45 -8.22
CA GLU A 164 -14.95 13.93 -6.84
C GLU A 164 -16.23 14.77 -6.73
N PRO A 165 -17.15 14.46 -5.79
CA PRO A 165 -18.36 15.25 -5.62
C PRO A 165 -17.99 16.64 -5.08
N ILE A 166 -18.66 17.67 -5.59
CA ILE A 166 -18.51 19.07 -5.16
C ILE A 166 -19.82 19.53 -4.51
N ALA A 167 -19.73 20.25 -3.40
CA ALA A 167 -20.86 21.00 -2.83
C ALA A 167 -20.60 22.52 -2.90
N TYR A 168 -21.65 23.27 -3.25
CA TYR A 168 -21.65 24.74 -3.22
C TYR A 168 -22.53 25.24 -2.05
N TYR A 169 -21.92 25.72 -0.98
CA TYR A 169 -22.63 26.09 0.25
C TYR A 169 -22.17 27.42 0.82
N THR A 170 -22.99 28.01 1.69
CA THR A 170 -22.62 29.18 2.49
C THR A 170 -22.03 28.70 3.81
N PHE A 171 -20.83 29.16 4.14
CA PHE A 171 -20.18 28.96 5.44
C PHE A 171 -19.64 30.30 5.93
N GLN A 172 -19.96 30.67 7.18
CA GLN A 172 -19.67 32.00 7.74
C GLN A 172 -20.06 33.17 6.81
N GLY A 173 -21.21 33.05 6.13
CA GLY A 173 -21.78 34.12 5.30
C GLY A 173 -21.18 34.24 3.89
N VAL A 174 -20.14 33.48 3.56
CA VAL A 174 -19.54 33.44 2.22
C VAL A 174 -19.87 32.13 1.50
N MET A 175 -20.06 32.20 0.19
CA MET A 175 -20.27 31.00 -0.63
C MET A 175 -18.93 30.35 -0.99
N ILE A 176 -18.83 29.05 -0.78
CA ILE A 176 -17.63 28.25 -1.02
C ILE A 176 -17.97 26.99 -1.84
N ALA A 177 -17.06 26.59 -2.73
CA ALA A 177 -17.07 25.32 -3.46
C ALA A 177 -15.96 24.42 -2.94
N THR A 178 -16.31 23.20 -2.51
CA THR A 178 -15.32 22.22 -2.04
C THR A 178 -15.65 20.81 -2.50
N THR A 179 -14.63 20.03 -2.85
CA THR A 179 -14.73 18.56 -2.80
C THR A 179 -14.82 18.07 -1.34
N ALA A 180 -15.12 16.78 -1.13
CA ALA A 180 -15.10 16.19 0.20
C ALA A 180 -13.72 16.31 0.88
N THR A 181 -12.64 16.05 0.11
CA THR A 181 -11.26 16.18 0.59
C THR A 181 -10.91 17.62 0.95
N GLU A 182 -11.29 18.58 0.11
CA GLU A 182 -11.08 20.00 0.39
C GLU A 182 -11.84 20.46 1.62
N ALA A 183 -13.08 19.99 1.83
CA ALA A 183 -13.87 20.30 3.01
C ALA A 183 -13.17 19.85 4.30
N VAL A 184 -12.63 18.63 4.36
CA VAL A 184 -11.96 18.14 5.57
C VAL A 184 -10.58 18.76 5.77
N MET A 185 -9.84 19.07 4.71
CA MET A 185 -8.60 19.83 4.82
C MET A 185 -8.85 21.26 5.31
N TYR A 186 -9.94 21.88 4.88
CA TYR A 186 -10.35 23.20 5.38
C TYR A 186 -10.82 23.12 6.83
N ASP A 187 -11.58 22.08 7.20
CA ASP A 187 -11.99 21.83 8.58
C ASP A 187 -10.79 21.71 9.54
N GLU A 188 -9.73 21.03 9.13
CA GLU A 188 -8.48 20.93 9.89
C GLU A 188 -7.82 22.30 10.11
N LYS A 189 -7.81 23.16 9.08
CA LYS A 189 -7.31 24.55 9.22
C LYS A 189 -8.17 25.38 10.17
N LEU A 190 -9.44 25.03 10.33
CA LEU A 190 -10.39 25.66 11.23
C LEU A 190 -10.51 24.96 12.59
N SER A 191 -9.68 23.95 12.85
CA SER A 191 -9.72 23.15 14.08
C SER A 191 -11.12 22.58 14.38
N GLY A 192 -11.81 22.06 13.36
CA GLY A 192 -13.15 21.44 13.48
C GLY A 192 -14.32 22.40 13.27
N GLY A 193 -14.06 23.68 12.98
CA GLY A 193 -15.09 24.70 12.86
C GLY A 193 -16.11 24.46 11.74
N LEU A 194 -15.70 23.82 10.64
CA LEU A 194 -16.62 23.48 9.55
C LEU A 194 -17.51 22.30 9.97
N ARG A 195 -16.91 21.25 10.55
CA ARG A 195 -17.61 20.08 11.06
C ARG A 195 -18.66 20.47 12.08
N THR A 196 -18.32 21.29 13.07
CA THR A 196 -19.26 21.72 14.11
C THR A 196 -20.52 22.41 13.55
N LYS A 197 -20.43 23.10 12.41
CA LYS A 197 -21.55 23.87 11.85
C LYS A 197 -22.25 23.19 10.69
N MET A 198 -21.57 22.31 9.96
CA MET A 198 -22.02 21.76 8.69
C MET A 198 -21.79 20.24 8.61
N VAL A 199 -21.75 19.52 9.75
CA VAL A 199 -21.44 18.07 9.82
C VAL A 199 -22.28 17.23 8.85
N SER A 200 -23.58 17.50 8.75
CA SER A 200 -24.50 16.73 7.88
C SER A 200 -24.15 16.83 6.41
N LEU A 201 -23.56 17.94 5.97
CA LEU A 201 -23.07 18.09 4.60
C LEU A 201 -21.62 17.64 4.50
N SER A 202 -20.71 18.36 5.18
CA SER A 202 -19.25 18.27 5.02
C SER A 202 -18.66 16.90 5.40
N HIS A 203 -19.26 16.22 6.37
CA HIS A 203 -18.74 14.96 6.91
C HIS A 203 -19.70 13.78 6.71
N LYS A 204 -20.82 13.98 6.01
CA LYS A 204 -21.80 12.91 5.77
C LYS A 204 -22.26 12.89 4.32
N ASN A 205 -23.14 13.82 3.91
CA ASN A 205 -23.78 13.73 2.60
C ASN A 205 -22.80 13.94 1.43
N LEU A 206 -21.85 14.87 1.56
CA LEU A 206 -20.83 15.12 0.52
C LEU A 206 -19.85 13.95 0.36
N PRO A 207 -19.17 13.47 1.42
CA PRO A 207 -18.25 12.34 1.28
C PRO A 207 -18.95 11.02 0.91
N LEU A 208 -20.17 10.78 1.40
CA LEU A 208 -20.93 9.58 1.04
C LEU A 208 -21.69 9.72 -0.29
N ALA A 209 -21.53 10.82 -1.02
CA ALA A 209 -22.15 10.98 -2.34
C ALA A 209 -21.58 9.99 -3.36
N MET A 210 -20.28 9.72 -3.27
CA MET A 210 -19.54 8.77 -4.11
C MET A 210 -18.40 8.16 -3.30
N PHE A 211 -18.29 6.83 -3.28
CA PHE A 211 -17.13 6.07 -2.79
C PHE A 211 -16.95 4.80 -3.62
N LEU A 212 -15.85 4.07 -3.47
CA LEU A 212 -15.58 2.91 -4.32
C LEU A 212 -16.28 1.64 -3.82
N GLU A 213 -16.79 0.82 -4.75
CA GLU A 213 -17.27 -0.55 -4.49
C GLU A 213 -16.10 -1.54 -4.39
N VAL A 214 -15.04 -1.31 -5.18
CA VAL A 214 -13.80 -2.09 -5.20
C VAL A 214 -12.61 -1.14 -5.15
N GLY A 215 -11.53 -1.50 -4.46
CA GLY A 215 -10.33 -0.64 -4.42
C GLY A 215 -9.76 -0.33 -5.81
N ASP A 216 -9.27 0.89 -6.01
CA ASP A 216 -8.65 1.36 -7.25
C ASP A 216 -7.81 2.64 -7.03
N LEU A 217 -6.80 2.87 -7.87
CA LEU A 217 -5.88 4.03 -7.83
C LEU A 217 -5.30 4.34 -6.43
N GLY A 218 -5.01 3.28 -5.66
CA GLY A 218 -4.48 3.41 -4.29
C GLY A 218 -5.52 3.75 -3.22
N TYR A 219 -6.81 3.84 -3.57
CA TYR A 219 -7.92 4.02 -2.63
C TYR A 219 -8.69 2.70 -2.45
N HIS A 220 -9.11 2.40 -1.22
CA HIS A 220 -9.90 1.20 -0.93
C HIS A 220 -11.41 1.48 -1.02
N ALA A 221 -12.19 0.42 -1.20
CA ALA A 221 -13.64 0.47 -1.03
C ALA A 221 -14.02 0.83 0.42
N TRP A 222 -15.09 1.61 0.58
CA TRP A 222 -15.57 1.99 1.91
C TRP A 222 -16.46 0.90 2.49
N SER A 223 -16.06 0.35 3.63
CA SER A 223 -16.83 -0.67 4.39
C SER A 223 -17.43 -0.13 5.69
N GLY A 224 -17.22 1.15 5.99
CA GLY A 224 -17.76 1.79 7.19
C GLY A 224 -19.22 2.22 7.03
N SER A 225 -19.73 2.94 8.04
CA SER A 225 -21.12 3.39 8.05
C SER A 225 -21.45 4.31 6.87
N THR A 226 -22.58 4.07 6.23
CA THR A 226 -23.17 4.91 5.17
C THR A 226 -24.28 5.83 5.70
N SER A 227 -24.54 5.81 7.01
CA SER A 227 -25.65 6.53 7.65
C SER A 227 -25.22 7.47 8.77
N THR A 228 -23.94 7.48 9.15
CA THR A 228 -23.37 8.37 10.17
C THR A 228 -22.30 9.28 9.57
N PRO A 229 -21.98 10.43 10.20
CA PRO A 229 -20.86 11.25 9.77
C PRO A 229 -19.53 10.49 9.86
N ALA A 230 -18.73 10.57 8.80
CA ALA A 230 -17.38 10.01 8.70
C ALA A 230 -16.33 10.94 9.34
N SER A 231 -15.16 10.38 9.67
CA SER A 231 -14.03 11.16 10.19
C SER A 231 -13.25 11.85 9.06
N ASN A 232 -12.43 12.85 9.40
CA ASN A 232 -11.56 13.53 8.43
C ASN A 232 -10.60 12.53 7.77
N SER A 233 -10.12 11.54 8.54
CA SER A 233 -9.26 10.47 8.05
C SER A 233 -10.00 9.58 7.04
N ASP A 234 -11.22 9.14 7.36
CA ASP A 234 -12.01 8.30 6.46
C ASP A 234 -12.30 9.01 5.13
N ILE A 235 -12.58 10.31 5.21
CA ILE A 235 -12.85 11.12 4.03
C ILE A 235 -11.61 11.29 3.17
N LYS A 236 -10.43 11.45 3.76
CA LYS A 236 -9.16 11.51 3.00
C LYS A 236 -8.77 10.17 2.40
N ASN A 237 -9.10 9.05 3.04
CA ASN A 237 -8.60 7.75 2.64
C ASN A 237 -9.60 6.93 1.80
N TYR A 238 -10.90 7.14 1.93
CA TYR A 238 -11.91 6.24 1.35
C TYR A 238 -13.08 6.93 0.65
N LEU A 239 -13.51 8.10 1.14
CA LEU A 239 -14.80 8.68 0.71
C LEU A 239 -14.65 9.89 -0.23
N GLY A 240 -15.75 10.25 -0.88
CA GLY A 240 -15.83 11.41 -1.78
C GLY A 240 -15.04 11.21 -3.05
N LEU A 241 -15.04 10.00 -3.60
CA LEU A 241 -14.43 9.69 -4.89
C LEU A 241 -15.17 8.60 -5.65
N GLY A 242 -15.10 8.62 -6.97
CA GLY A 242 -15.59 7.58 -7.87
C GLY A 242 -14.62 7.39 -9.02
N ILE A 243 -14.54 6.19 -9.59
CA ILE A 243 -13.62 5.88 -10.69
C ILE A 243 -14.37 5.23 -11.85
N VAL A 244 -14.12 5.71 -13.06
CA VAL A 244 -14.60 5.09 -14.31
C VAL A 244 -13.42 4.48 -15.05
N ARG A 245 -13.55 3.18 -15.38
CA ARG A 245 -12.57 2.41 -16.14
C ARG A 245 -13.04 2.23 -17.59
N PHE A 246 -12.11 2.18 -18.54
CA PHE A 246 -12.41 1.93 -19.96
C PHE A 246 -11.70 0.67 -20.43
N LYS A 247 -12.37 -0.13 -21.28
CA LYS A 247 -11.95 -1.44 -21.86
C LYS A 247 -10.93 -2.25 -21.04
N GLU A 248 -11.42 -3.37 -20.50
CA GLU A 248 -10.56 -4.38 -19.86
C GLU A 248 -9.50 -4.91 -20.82
N LYS A 249 -8.25 -4.61 -20.52
CA LYS A 249 -7.15 -5.54 -20.78
C LYS A 249 -7.17 -6.52 -19.59
N PRO A 250 -7.49 -7.82 -19.77
CA PRO A 250 -7.23 -8.80 -18.73
C PRO A 250 -5.74 -9.10 -18.77
N GLU A 251 -4.99 -8.40 -17.93
CA GLU A 251 -3.67 -8.83 -17.50
C GLU A 251 -3.69 -8.86 -15.97
N GLU A 252 -3.12 -9.93 -15.41
CA GLU A 252 -3.04 -10.18 -13.97
C GLU A 252 -2.66 -8.91 -13.21
N PRO A 253 -3.20 -8.68 -12.01
CA PRO A 253 -2.86 -7.50 -11.23
C PRO A 253 -1.34 -7.40 -11.12
N ILE A 254 -0.74 -6.47 -11.85
CA ILE A 254 0.63 -6.06 -11.59
C ILE A 254 0.54 -5.29 -10.27
N ILE A 255 0.76 -6.02 -9.18
CA ILE A 255 0.97 -5.45 -7.87
C ILE A 255 2.26 -4.61 -8.00
N SER A 256 2.10 -3.30 -8.24
CA SER A 256 3.23 -2.37 -8.38
C SER A 256 3.90 -2.06 -7.04
N THR A 257 3.23 -2.39 -5.93
CA THR A 257 3.75 -2.28 -4.57
C THR A 257 3.35 -3.50 -3.75
N TYR A 258 4.31 -4.37 -3.44
CA TYR A 258 4.10 -5.45 -2.48
C TYR A 258 4.21 -4.91 -1.07
N ASP A 259 3.30 -5.34 -0.20
CA ASP A 259 3.30 -4.98 1.21
C ASP A 259 4.40 -5.70 1.97
N TYR A 260 4.71 -6.91 1.51
CA TYR A 260 5.83 -7.71 1.98
C TYR A 260 6.54 -8.39 0.81
N GLU A 261 7.87 -8.39 0.87
CA GLU A 261 8.69 -9.31 0.10
C GLU A 261 9.24 -10.38 1.05
N TYR A 262 8.77 -11.61 0.88
CA TYR A 262 9.18 -12.79 1.64
C TYR A 262 10.02 -13.74 0.79
N ARG A 263 10.69 -14.71 1.43
CA ARG A 263 11.56 -15.68 0.77
C ARG A 263 10.92 -17.06 0.80
N VAL A 264 11.21 -17.89 -0.20
CA VAL A 264 10.68 -19.25 -0.24
C VAL A 264 11.03 -20.04 1.02
N ASN A 265 10.09 -20.85 1.51
CA ASN A 265 10.29 -21.76 2.65
C ASN A 265 10.87 -21.09 3.92
N THR A 266 10.35 -19.92 4.28
CA THR A 266 10.73 -19.18 5.49
C THR A 266 9.53 -18.96 6.42
N GLU A 267 9.78 -18.96 7.72
CA GLU A 267 8.83 -18.50 8.72
C GLU A 267 8.77 -16.97 8.68
N VAL A 268 7.56 -16.42 8.59
CA VAL A 268 7.34 -14.98 8.47
C VAL A 268 6.26 -14.54 9.46
N ILE A 269 6.25 -13.25 9.76
CA ILE A 269 5.16 -12.61 10.49
C ILE A 269 4.52 -11.57 9.59
N THR A 270 3.20 -11.67 9.45
CA THR A 270 2.36 -10.72 8.74
C THR A 270 1.44 -10.05 9.76
N SER A 271 1.37 -8.73 9.73
CA SER A 271 0.63 -7.94 10.72
C SER A 271 -0.29 -6.92 10.07
N VAL A 272 -1.35 -6.56 10.80
CA VAL A 272 -2.21 -5.42 10.50
C VAL A 272 -2.44 -4.60 11.76
N MET A 273 -2.59 -3.29 11.60
CA MET A 273 -3.09 -2.44 12.67
C MET A 273 -4.62 -2.51 12.70
N VAL A 274 -5.18 -2.71 13.89
CA VAL A 274 -6.61 -2.74 14.14
C VAL A 274 -6.97 -1.56 15.04
N SER A 275 -7.99 -0.81 14.67
CA SER A 275 -8.43 0.40 15.36
C SER A 275 -9.92 0.63 15.16
N GLY A 276 -10.57 1.41 16.02
CA GLY A 276 -12.00 1.71 15.88
C GLY A 276 -12.68 2.03 17.22
N GLY A 277 -13.83 1.38 17.46
CA GLY A 277 -14.46 1.40 18.77
C GLY A 277 -13.63 0.66 19.83
N GLN A 278 -13.93 0.88 21.12
CA GLN A 278 -13.27 0.13 22.20
C GLN A 278 -13.46 -1.37 22.00
N SER A 279 -12.38 -2.13 22.17
CA SER A 279 -12.39 -3.59 22.17
C SER A 279 -12.01 -4.08 23.55
N ASP A 280 -12.94 -4.72 24.23
CA ASP A 280 -12.80 -5.25 25.60
C ASP A 280 -13.31 -6.69 25.69
N PRO A 281 -13.12 -7.40 26.81
CA PRO A 281 -13.60 -8.77 26.96
C PRO A 281 -15.11 -8.97 26.78
N ASP A 282 -15.94 -7.94 26.96
CA ASP A 282 -17.39 -8.02 26.71
C ASP A 282 -17.72 -7.86 25.22
N ASN A 283 -16.93 -7.04 24.50
CA ASN A 283 -17.08 -6.77 23.06
C ASN A 283 -15.74 -6.98 22.32
N PRO A 284 -15.24 -8.23 22.24
CA PRO A 284 -13.90 -8.49 21.73
C PRO A 284 -13.79 -8.33 20.21
N THR A 285 -12.64 -7.81 19.76
CA THR A 285 -12.24 -7.81 18.36
C THR A 285 -11.47 -9.09 18.02
N TYR A 286 -11.76 -9.65 16.85
CA TYR A 286 -11.08 -10.80 16.27
C TYR A 286 -10.62 -10.46 14.85
N VAL A 287 -9.47 -11.00 14.46
CA VAL A 287 -8.95 -10.87 13.11
C VAL A 287 -8.68 -12.24 12.53
N SER A 288 -9.08 -12.47 11.28
CA SER A 288 -8.71 -13.67 10.53
C SER A 288 -7.88 -13.31 9.32
N PHE A 289 -6.80 -14.04 9.09
CA PHE A 289 -5.94 -13.95 7.92
C PHE A 289 -6.12 -15.19 7.05
N ASP A 290 -6.58 -15.03 5.82
CA ASP A 290 -6.69 -16.11 4.84
C ASP A 290 -5.43 -16.15 3.98
N ILE A 291 -4.61 -17.16 4.21
CA ILE A 291 -3.26 -17.29 3.64
C ILE A 291 -3.15 -18.63 2.92
N GLY A 292 -3.01 -18.62 1.60
CA GLY A 292 -2.80 -19.83 0.81
C GLY A 292 -3.88 -20.90 1.00
N GLY A 293 -5.15 -20.48 1.18
CA GLY A 293 -6.29 -21.37 1.43
C GLY A 293 -6.43 -21.86 2.88
N ARG A 294 -5.65 -21.31 3.82
CA ARG A 294 -5.78 -21.58 5.27
C ARG A 294 -6.14 -20.30 6.02
N THR A 295 -7.10 -20.39 6.93
CA THR A 295 -7.51 -19.26 7.78
C THR A 295 -6.78 -19.32 9.12
N TYR A 296 -6.13 -18.22 9.49
CA TYR A 296 -5.44 -18.02 10.77
C TYR A 296 -6.22 -17.01 11.60
N ASN A 297 -6.68 -17.41 12.78
CA ASN A 297 -7.47 -16.56 13.66
C ASN A 297 -6.62 -15.97 14.78
N VAL A 298 -6.77 -14.67 15.02
CA VAL A 298 -6.16 -13.90 16.09
C VAL A 298 -7.29 -13.34 16.95
N GLY A 299 -7.36 -13.79 18.20
CA GLY A 299 -8.32 -13.28 19.19
C GLY A 299 -7.63 -12.52 20.31
N ASN A 300 -8.42 -12.13 21.32
CA ASN A 300 -7.96 -11.35 22.47
C ASN A 300 -7.28 -10.03 22.05
N ILE A 301 -7.83 -9.39 21.03
CA ILE A 301 -7.34 -8.10 20.55
C ILE A 301 -8.14 -7.02 21.27
N TYR A 302 -7.50 -6.37 22.23
CA TYR A 302 -8.13 -5.37 23.09
C TYR A 302 -7.46 -4.01 22.86
N TYR A 303 -8.21 -2.93 23.05
CA TYR A 303 -7.70 -1.56 23.02
C TYR A 303 -8.80 -0.59 23.46
N PRO A 304 -8.44 0.50 24.15
CA PRO A 304 -9.40 1.53 24.55
C PRO A 304 -9.94 2.31 23.34
N ARG A 305 -11.07 3.01 23.54
CA ARG A 305 -11.68 3.83 22.48
C ARG A 305 -10.70 4.89 21.98
N GLY A 306 -10.45 4.89 20.66
CA GLY A 306 -9.57 5.87 20.01
C GLY A 306 -8.11 5.42 19.88
N ASP A 307 -7.77 4.26 20.43
CA ASP A 307 -6.46 3.62 20.28
C ASP A 307 -6.49 2.46 19.27
N SER A 308 -5.35 1.79 19.14
CA SER A 308 -5.13 0.70 18.19
C SER A 308 -4.25 -0.40 18.75
N GLN A 309 -4.34 -1.59 18.15
CA GLN A 309 -3.47 -2.72 18.46
C GLN A 309 -3.05 -3.45 17.19
N LEU A 310 -1.78 -3.88 17.14
CA LEU A 310 -1.31 -4.79 16.10
C LEU A 310 -1.92 -6.18 16.31
N ALA A 311 -2.44 -6.76 15.23
CA ALA A 311 -2.78 -8.17 15.14
C ALA A 311 -1.86 -8.83 14.12
N TRP A 312 -1.31 -10.00 14.43
CA TRP A 312 -0.36 -10.66 13.56
C TRP A 312 -0.46 -12.17 13.62
N VAL A 313 0.01 -12.80 12.55
CA VAL A 313 0.12 -14.25 12.42
C VAL A 313 1.52 -14.64 12.02
N LYS A 314 1.98 -15.76 12.57
CA LYS A 314 3.24 -16.41 12.20
C LYS A 314 2.91 -17.62 11.34
N TRP A 315 3.52 -17.71 10.16
CA TRP A 315 3.26 -18.77 9.19
C TRP A 315 4.50 -19.03 8.33
N THR A 316 4.47 -20.09 7.52
CA THR A 316 5.60 -20.48 6.64
C THR A 316 5.23 -20.28 5.19
N THR A 317 6.08 -19.56 4.45
CA THR A 317 5.88 -19.31 3.02
C THR A 317 6.01 -20.58 2.17
N PRO A 318 5.31 -20.64 1.02
CA PRO A 318 5.52 -21.66 0.00
C PRO A 318 6.98 -21.88 -0.39
N SER A 319 7.28 -23.08 -0.89
CA SER A 319 8.62 -23.46 -1.37
C SER A 319 8.96 -22.95 -2.77
N THR A 320 8.00 -22.35 -3.47
CA THR A 320 8.17 -21.83 -4.84
C THR A 320 7.84 -20.35 -4.91
N GLU A 321 8.59 -19.63 -5.74
CA GLU A 321 8.32 -18.23 -6.05
C GLU A 321 6.91 -18.07 -6.59
N GLN A 322 6.21 -17.08 -6.04
CA GLN A 322 4.88 -16.70 -6.47
C GLN A 322 4.51 -15.36 -5.84
N ASN A 323 3.53 -14.71 -6.45
CA ASN A 323 2.81 -13.62 -5.81
C ASN A 323 1.57 -14.19 -5.14
N MET A 324 1.23 -13.67 -3.98
CA MET A 324 0.04 -14.11 -3.26
C MET A 324 -0.62 -12.94 -2.56
N THR A 325 -1.91 -13.11 -2.31
CA THR A 325 -2.72 -12.14 -1.59
C THR A 325 -3.23 -12.79 -0.31
N ILE A 326 -3.11 -12.08 0.79
CA ILE A 326 -3.73 -12.45 2.07
C ILE A 326 -4.95 -11.56 2.24
N HIS A 327 -6.09 -12.19 2.50
CA HIS A 327 -7.30 -11.46 2.89
C HIS A 327 -7.36 -11.40 4.42
N VAL A 328 -7.67 -10.22 4.94
CA VAL A 328 -7.78 -9.97 6.37
C VAL A 328 -9.20 -9.50 6.67
N ASN A 329 -9.87 -10.25 7.53
CA ASN A 329 -11.22 -9.91 8.00
C ASN A 329 -11.18 -9.56 9.48
N VAL A 330 -11.87 -8.50 9.87
CA VAL A 330 -11.95 -8.02 11.25
C VAL A 330 -13.40 -8.10 11.70
N ASN A 331 -13.64 -8.77 12.82
CA ASN A 331 -14.96 -8.90 13.43
C ASN A 331 -14.94 -8.23 14.80
N GLY A 332 -15.99 -7.48 15.14
CA GLY A 332 -16.13 -6.76 16.40
C GLY A 332 -16.14 -5.24 16.21
N PRO A 333 -15.85 -4.46 17.26
CA PRO A 333 -15.93 -2.99 17.24
C PRO A 333 -14.80 -2.31 16.45
N GLY A 334 -13.79 -3.07 16.03
CA GLY A 334 -12.65 -2.61 15.24
C GLY A 334 -12.75 -2.77 13.74
N GLY A 335 -11.84 -2.11 13.04
CA GLY A 335 -11.54 -2.36 11.63
C GLY A 335 -10.04 -2.26 11.36
N THR A 336 -9.63 -2.64 10.15
CA THR A 336 -8.26 -2.41 9.68
C THR A 336 -8.29 -1.63 8.38
N ALA A 337 -7.32 -0.73 8.20
CA ALA A 337 -7.13 -0.03 6.95
C ALA A 337 -6.68 -0.97 5.80
N LYS A 338 -6.18 -2.16 6.14
CA LYS A 338 -5.52 -3.08 5.20
C LYS A 338 -6.12 -4.48 5.29
N SER A 339 -7.25 -4.67 4.60
CA SER A 339 -7.96 -5.95 4.49
C SER A 339 -7.40 -6.88 3.41
N ILE A 340 -6.44 -6.39 2.61
CA ILE A 340 -5.78 -7.13 1.54
C ILE A 340 -4.28 -6.83 1.66
N ILE A 341 -3.47 -7.88 1.77
CA ILE A 341 -2.01 -7.78 1.84
C ILE A 341 -1.43 -8.51 0.63
N ASN A 342 -0.72 -7.77 -0.21
CA ASN A 342 -0.06 -8.30 -1.39
C ASN A 342 1.38 -8.68 -1.07
N ILE A 343 1.75 -9.91 -1.40
CA ILE A 343 3.04 -10.49 -1.04
C ILE A 343 3.74 -10.98 -2.28
N LYS A 344 5.04 -10.68 -2.36
CA LYS A 344 5.97 -11.29 -3.30
C LYS A 344 6.82 -12.32 -2.59
N ILE A 345 6.87 -13.54 -3.10
CA ILE A 345 7.77 -14.58 -2.62
C ILE A 345 8.89 -14.78 -3.64
N VAL A 346 10.11 -14.51 -3.22
CA VAL A 346 11.32 -14.60 -4.07
C VAL A 346 12.26 -15.71 -3.61
N ASP A 347 13.04 -16.26 -4.53
CA ASP A 347 14.07 -17.25 -4.27
C ASP A 347 15.46 -16.64 -4.48
N LEU A 348 16.13 -16.38 -3.36
CA LEU A 348 17.47 -15.80 -3.37
C LEU A 348 18.54 -16.78 -3.86
N ASP A 349 18.24 -18.07 -4.03
CA ASP A 349 19.22 -19.06 -4.49
C ASP A 349 19.32 -19.15 -6.02
N LYS A 350 18.48 -18.43 -6.77
CA LYS A 350 18.41 -18.51 -8.25
C LYS A 350 19.45 -17.68 -9.00
N ASN A 351 20.31 -16.94 -8.29
CA ASN A 351 21.30 -16.07 -8.93
C ASN A 351 22.75 -16.26 -8.40
N PRO A 352 23.25 -17.52 -8.34
CA PRO A 352 24.59 -17.80 -7.85
C PRO A 352 25.65 -17.22 -8.80
N PRO A 353 26.81 -16.77 -8.29
CA PRO A 353 27.88 -16.28 -9.15
C PRO A 353 28.40 -17.37 -10.08
N PRO A 354 28.74 -17.01 -11.34
CA PRO A 354 29.41 -17.93 -12.25
C PRO A 354 30.77 -18.35 -11.68
N ASN A 355 31.29 -19.48 -12.16
CA ASN A 355 32.64 -19.90 -11.82
C ASN A 355 33.67 -19.05 -12.56
N PRO A 356 34.58 -18.33 -11.86
CA PRO A 356 35.70 -17.71 -12.53
C PRO A 356 36.66 -18.80 -13.04
N VAL A 357 37.18 -18.60 -14.25
CA VAL A 357 38.20 -19.45 -14.87
C VAL A 357 39.50 -18.67 -15.08
N ALA A 358 40.61 -19.40 -15.27
CA ALA A 358 41.94 -18.81 -15.32
C ALA A 358 42.17 -17.89 -16.54
N ASP A 359 41.38 -18.06 -17.59
CA ASP A 359 41.44 -17.26 -18.83
C ASP A 359 40.45 -16.07 -18.83
N ASP A 360 39.68 -15.89 -17.76
CA ASP A 360 38.74 -14.76 -17.65
C ASP A 360 39.50 -13.43 -17.67
N ARG A 361 38.86 -12.41 -18.25
CA ARG A 361 39.41 -11.06 -18.32
C ARG A 361 38.31 -10.00 -18.24
N ASN A 362 38.57 -8.92 -17.50
CA ASN A 362 37.70 -7.75 -17.46
C ASN A 362 38.55 -6.47 -17.34
N ASP A 363 39.05 -5.99 -18.47
CA ASP A 363 39.89 -4.78 -18.53
C ASP A 363 39.12 -3.50 -18.19
N SER A 364 37.79 -3.54 -18.28
CA SER A 364 36.91 -2.41 -17.95
C SER A 364 36.50 -2.35 -16.47
N PHE A 365 37.02 -3.27 -15.65
CA PHE A 365 36.65 -3.31 -14.24
C PHE A 365 37.05 -2.04 -13.50
N SER A 366 36.14 -1.56 -12.67
CA SER A 366 36.37 -0.49 -11.72
C SER A 366 35.60 -0.76 -10.44
N TYR A 367 36.20 -0.48 -9.29
CA TYR A 367 35.48 -0.53 -8.02
C TYR A 367 34.31 0.45 -8.00
N VAL A 368 33.21 0.02 -7.40
CA VAL A 368 32.06 0.87 -7.09
C VAL A 368 31.91 1.02 -5.59
N PRO A 369 31.26 2.09 -5.10
CA PRO A 369 30.88 2.20 -3.71
C PRO A 369 30.05 1.00 -3.27
N ILE A 370 30.30 0.51 -2.05
CA ILE A 370 29.53 -0.57 -1.46
C ILE A 370 28.07 -0.12 -1.31
N PRO A 371 27.07 -0.93 -1.71
CA PRO A 371 25.67 -0.56 -1.59
C PRO A 371 25.27 -0.24 -0.15
N ARG A 372 24.53 0.86 0.00
CA ARG A 372 23.80 1.16 1.24
C ARG A 372 22.43 0.51 1.16
N ARG A 373 22.22 -0.53 1.96
CA ARG A 373 20.90 -1.15 2.14
C ARG A 373 20.24 -0.56 3.38
N GLU A 374 18.92 -0.44 3.34
CA GLU A 374 18.18 -0.06 4.54
C GLU A 374 18.34 -1.12 5.63
N GLU A 375 18.56 -0.64 6.84
CA GLU A 375 18.77 -1.47 8.02
C GLU A 375 17.70 -1.14 9.04
N LYS A 376 17.06 -2.19 9.56
CA LYS A 376 16.19 -2.09 10.73
C LYS A 376 16.73 -3.06 11.78
N THR A 377 17.41 -2.53 12.78
CA THR A 377 18.05 -3.36 13.83
C THR A 377 17.24 -3.42 15.11
N ASN A 378 16.16 -2.64 15.22
CA ASN A 378 15.27 -2.63 16.37
C ASN A 378 13.81 -2.56 15.91
N ALA A 379 12.93 -3.22 16.67
CA ALA A 379 11.49 -3.19 16.49
C ALA A 379 10.83 -3.04 17.85
N ASN A 380 9.75 -2.27 17.93
CA ASN A 380 8.95 -2.09 19.13
C ASN A 380 7.48 -2.27 18.79
N TRP A 381 6.73 -2.93 19.66
CA TRP A 381 5.29 -3.09 19.53
C TRP A 381 4.66 -3.18 20.91
N SER A 382 3.34 -3.09 20.98
CA SER A 382 2.62 -3.12 22.24
C SER A 382 1.32 -3.90 22.13
N ILE A 383 0.86 -4.40 23.27
CA ILE A 383 -0.42 -5.10 23.43
C ILE A 383 -1.14 -4.45 24.61
N TRP A 384 -2.40 -4.11 24.44
CA TRP A 384 -3.27 -3.70 25.53
C TRP A 384 -3.76 -4.91 26.31
N ARG A 385 -3.65 -4.83 27.62
CA ARG A 385 -4.14 -5.83 28.56
C ARG A 385 -5.30 -5.24 29.35
N PRO A 386 -6.54 -5.74 29.15
CA PRO A 386 -7.70 -5.24 29.87
C PRO A 386 -7.71 -5.76 31.31
N TRP A 387 -8.27 -4.97 32.22
CA TRP A 387 -8.59 -5.39 33.59
C TRP A 387 -9.89 -4.73 34.06
N TRP A 388 -10.63 -5.42 34.92
CA TRP A 388 -11.94 -4.96 35.39
C TRP A 388 -11.78 -4.05 36.61
N GLN A 389 -12.25 -2.81 36.49
CA GLN A 389 -12.37 -1.89 37.60
C GLN A 389 -13.75 -2.05 38.23
N GLU A 390 -13.81 -2.70 39.39
CA GLU A 390 -15.07 -2.90 40.12
C GLU A 390 -15.66 -1.58 40.62
N TYR A 391 -16.99 -1.46 40.56
CA TYR A 391 -17.74 -0.35 41.12
C TYR A 391 -19.10 -0.83 41.64
N TRP A 392 -19.12 -1.29 42.89
CA TRP A 392 -20.31 -1.85 43.52
C TRP A 392 -21.30 -0.76 43.96
N VAL A 393 -22.53 -0.84 43.44
CA VAL A 393 -23.64 0.06 43.77
C VAL A 393 -24.77 -0.73 44.41
N TRP A 394 -25.30 -0.21 45.52
CA TRP A 394 -26.45 -0.79 46.20
C TRP A 394 -27.76 -0.36 45.52
N HIS A 395 -28.60 -1.33 45.15
CA HIS A 395 -29.94 -1.09 44.60
C HIS A 395 -30.99 -1.53 45.62
N SER A 396 -31.73 -0.55 46.17
CA SER A 396 -32.84 -0.82 47.08
C SER A 396 -34.07 -1.31 46.31
N THR A 397 -34.72 -2.36 46.81
CA THR A 397 -35.99 -2.92 46.32
C THR A 397 -37.12 -2.80 47.34
N GLY A 398 -36.89 -2.12 48.47
CA GLY A 398 -37.82 -1.97 49.58
C GLY A 398 -37.13 -1.38 50.82
N GLU A 399 -37.90 -1.17 51.89
CA GLU A 399 -37.46 -0.50 53.12
C GLU A 399 -36.24 -1.17 53.78
N ASP A 400 -36.16 -2.50 53.69
CA ASP A 400 -35.04 -3.32 54.19
C ASP A 400 -34.59 -4.38 53.17
N SER A 401 -34.82 -4.16 51.87
CA SER A 401 -34.44 -5.11 50.82
C SER A 401 -33.68 -4.43 49.70
N GLY A 402 -32.68 -5.12 49.16
CA GLY A 402 -31.87 -4.65 48.06
C GLY A 402 -30.78 -5.65 47.69
N TYR A 403 -29.97 -5.31 46.69
CA TYR A 403 -28.83 -6.10 46.25
C TYR A 403 -27.69 -5.19 45.79
N TRP A 404 -26.45 -5.66 45.93
CA TRP A 404 -25.29 -5.04 45.31
C TRP A 404 -25.20 -5.45 43.84
N CYS A 405 -25.01 -4.48 42.96
CA CYS A 405 -24.75 -4.70 41.54
C CYS A 405 -23.43 -4.04 41.19
N ASP A 406 -22.57 -4.73 40.46
CA ASP A 406 -21.33 -4.16 39.95
C ASP A 406 -21.62 -3.34 38.69
N HIS A 407 -21.28 -2.06 38.74
CA HIS A 407 -21.37 -1.09 37.66
C HIS A 407 -19.97 -0.70 37.17
N GLY A 408 -19.00 -1.61 37.35
CA GLY A 408 -17.63 -1.46 36.91
C GLY A 408 -17.45 -1.30 35.41
N TRP A 409 -16.20 -1.09 34.99
CA TRP A 409 -15.83 -0.92 33.59
C TRP A 409 -14.45 -1.52 33.31
N TRP A 410 -14.15 -1.71 32.03
CA TRP A 410 -12.83 -2.15 31.59
C TRP A 410 -11.84 -0.97 31.52
N GLU A 411 -10.72 -1.14 32.20
CA GLU A 411 -9.52 -0.31 32.08
C GLU A 411 -8.42 -1.10 31.35
N PHE A 412 -7.39 -0.40 30.85
CA PHE A 412 -6.37 -1.01 30.00
C PHE A 412 -4.95 -0.60 30.41
N ASP A 413 -4.09 -1.59 30.56
CA ASP A 413 -2.65 -1.39 30.67
C ASP A 413 -2.00 -1.60 29.30
N LEU A 414 -0.91 -0.88 29.00
CA LEU A 414 -0.14 -1.06 27.77
C LEU A 414 1.15 -1.85 28.04
N ASP A 415 1.19 -3.11 27.63
CA ASP A 415 2.39 -3.94 27.71
C ASP A 415 3.28 -3.67 26.49
N GLN A 416 4.54 -3.30 26.72
CA GLN A 416 5.49 -2.91 25.68
C GLN A 416 6.54 -4.00 25.41
N TYR A 417 6.76 -4.29 24.14
CA TYR A 417 7.69 -5.31 23.67
C TYR A 417 8.70 -4.73 22.70
N SER A 418 9.87 -5.36 22.65
CA SER A 418 10.96 -4.95 21.77
C SER A 418 11.79 -6.14 21.32
N ALA A 419 12.39 -5.99 20.14
CA ALA A 419 13.39 -6.90 19.62
C ALA A 419 14.59 -6.13 19.06
N ARG A 420 15.79 -6.68 19.25
CA ARG A 420 17.05 -6.09 18.80
C ARG A 420 17.93 -7.11 18.09
N LEU A 421 18.28 -6.80 16.85
CA LEU A 421 19.19 -7.55 16.00
C LEU A 421 20.61 -6.97 16.10
N SER A 422 21.59 -7.86 16.19
CA SER A 422 23.01 -7.55 16.06
C SER A 422 23.69 -8.64 15.25
N ALA A 423 24.62 -8.28 14.37
CA ALA A 423 25.39 -9.24 13.59
C ALA A 423 26.81 -8.74 13.33
N ASP A 424 27.71 -9.70 13.13
CA ASP A 424 29.08 -9.48 12.66
C ASP A 424 29.40 -10.44 11.51
N MET A 425 30.30 -10.03 10.63
CA MET A 425 30.80 -10.89 9.57
C MET A 425 32.32 -10.91 9.58
N ARG A 426 32.87 -12.04 9.15
CA ARG A 426 34.30 -12.24 8.93
C ARG A 426 34.53 -13.03 7.65
N ILE A 427 35.37 -12.50 6.77
CA ILE A 427 35.91 -13.24 5.63
C ILE A 427 37.35 -13.66 5.92
N THR A 428 37.73 -14.85 5.45
CA THR A 428 39.08 -15.40 5.61
C THR A 428 39.55 -16.05 4.33
N ASN A 429 40.86 -16.16 4.15
CA ASN A 429 41.43 -16.93 3.05
C ASN A 429 40.92 -18.38 3.10
N ASP A 430 40.64 -18.98 1.94
CA ASP A 430 40.25 -20.39 1.90
C ASP A 430 41.37 -21.27 2.47
N SER A 431 41.00 -22.28 3.25
CA SER A 431 41.92 -23.29 3.80
C SER A 431 42.81 -23.99 2.76
N LYS A 432 42.43 -23.98 1.48
CA LYS A 432 43.16 -24.56 0.34
C LYS A 432 43.96 -23.53 -0.45
N ASN A 433 43.97 -22.27 -0.03
CA ASN A 433 44.81 -21.24 -0.61
C ASN A 433 46.25 -21.41 -0.06
N PRO A 434 47.22 -21.87 -0.87
CA PRO A 434 48.58 -22.15 -0.41
C PRO A 434 49.38 -20.88 -0.07
N THR A 435 48.97 -19.72 -0.59
CA THR A 435 49.68 -18.45 -0.45
C THR A 435 48.90 -17.41 0.36
N GLY A 436 47.72 -17.78 0.87
CA GLY A 436 46.95 -16.95 1.77
C GLY A 436 47.66 -16.77 3.11
N ASN A 437 47.85 -15.52 3.54
CA ASN A 437 48.46 -15.20 4.83
C ASN A 437 47.70 -14.07 5.53
N GLY A 438 47.15 -14.36 6.72
CA GLY A 438 46.38 -13.40 7.51
C GLY A 438 45.20 -12.83 6.70
N SER A 439 45.20 -11.51 6.49
CA SER A 439 44.19 -10.79 5.71
C SER A 439 44.57 -10.59 4.23
N THR A 440 45.66 -11.18 3.76
CA THR A 440 46.19 -11.01 2.39
C THR A 440 46.11 -12.32 1.60
N PHE A 441 45.75 -12.22 0.31
CA PHE A 441 45.74 -13.34 -0.63
C PHE A 441 45.98 -12.88 -2.07
N LYS A 442 46.13 -13.83 -2.99
CA LYS A 442 46.20 -13.58 -4.44
C LYS A 442 44.83 -13.77 -5.09
N SER A 443 44.51 -12.97 -6.10
CA SER A 443 43.30 -13.15 -6.90
C SER A 443 43.32 -14.48 -7.66
N GLY A 444 42.15 -15.06 -7.95
CA GLY A 444 42.04 -16.42 -8.48
C GLY A 444 41.89 -17.50 -7.40
N TYR A 445 42.19 -17.18 -6.13
CA TYR A 445 41.95 -18.08 -5.00
C TYR A 445 40.60 -17.83 -4.33
N GLY A 446 40.19 -18.81 -3.53
CA GLY A 446 38.94 -18.79 -2.78
C GLY A 446 39.04 -18.06 -1.45
N ILE A 447 37.89 -17.60 -0.97
CA ILE A 447 37.67 -17.08 0.38
C ILE A 447 36.52 -17.83 1.05
N ASN A 448 36.58 -17.92 2.38
CA ASN A 448 35.47 -18.39 3.21
C ASN A 448 34.83 -17.19 3.94
N GLN A 449 33.60 -17.38 4.41
CA GLN A 449 32.86 -16.38 5.15
C GLN A 449 32.14 -17.02 6.33
N LEU A 450 32.14 -16.33 7.47
CA LEU A 450 31.31 -16.60 8.62
C LEU A 450 30.53 -15.33 8.99
N VAL A 451 29.24 -15.45 9.23
CA VAL A 451 28.39 -14.40 9.79
C VAL A 451 27.80 -14.93 11.09
N ASN A 452 28.01 -14.20 12.19
CA ASN A 452 27.34 -14.46 13.46
C ASN A 452 26.20 -13.46 13.61
N VAL A 453 25.01 -13.96 13.91
CA VAL A 453 23.83 -13.14 14.13
C VAL A 453 23.32 -13.40 15.54
N ASN A 454 22.74 -12.39 16.18
CA ASN A 454 22.08 -12.51 17.46
C ASN A 454 20.81 -11.65 17.48
N ILE A 455 19.69 -12.25 17.91
CA ILE A 455 18.42 -11.57 18.14
C ILE A 455 18.02 -11.73 19.60
N ASN A 456 17.69 -10.61 20.24
CA ASN A 456 17.14 -10.58 21.60
C ASN A 456 15.76 -9.96 21.56
N SER A 457 14.80 -10.52 22.29
CA SER A 457 13.44 -10.01 22.42
C SER A 457 12.88 -10.36 23.80
N ASN A 458 12.11 -9.44 24.39
CA ASN A 458 11.35 -9.71 25.61
C ASN A 458 10.03 -10.49 25.34
N GLN A 459 9.73 -10.78 24.07
CA GLN A 459 8.62 -11.64 23.64
C GLN A 459 9.06 -12.53 22.46
N SER A 460 9.86 -13.55 22.75
CA SER A 460 10.47 -14.44 21.74
C SER A 460 9.45 -15.20 20.88
N SER A 461 8.24 -15.46 21.39
CA SER A 461 7.16 -16.12 20.65
C SER A 461 6.63 -15.27 19.48
N ALA A 462 6.75 -13.95 19.58
CA ALA A 462 6.25 -12.99 18.59
C ALA A 462 7.29 -12.55 17.57
N ILE A 463 8.43 -13.24 17.48
CA ILE A 463 9.46 -12.98 16.45
C ILE A 463 9.80 -14.25 15.69
N THR A 464 10.44 -14.12 14.53
CA THR A 464 11.17 -15.22 13.88
C THR A 464 12.67 -15.06 14.16
N TYR A 465 13.39 -16.19 14.17
CA TYR A 465 14.85 -16.14 14.23
C TYR A 465 15.45 -15.80 12.85
N PRO A 466 16.73 -15.39 12.76
CA PRO A 466 17.36 -15.10 11.48
C PRO A 466 17.37 -16.32 10.56
N GLN A 467 17.01 -16.10 9.29
CA GLN A 467 16.81 -17.19 8.33
C GLN A 467 17.69 -17.10 7.11
N ASN A 468 17.99 -15.89 6.63
CA ASN A 468 18.75 -15.69 5.40
C ASN A 468 19.86 -14.65 5.59
N ALA A 469 20.98 -14.92 4.93
CA ALA A 469 22.06 -13.96 4.75
C ALA A 469 22.57 -14.09 3.32
N VAL A 470 22.77 -12.97 2.63
CA VAL A 470 23.15 -12.96 1.21
C VAL A 470 24.37 -12.08 0.99
N SER A 471 25.40 -12.65 0.36
CA SER A 471 26.67 -11.99 0.09
C SER A 471 26.79 -11.56 -1.37
N TYR A 472 27.24 -10.32 -1.56
CA TYR A 472 27.47 -9.66 -2.83
C TYR A 472 28.95 -9.31 -2.96
N PHE A 473 29.46 -9.33 -4.20
CA PHE A 473 30.89 -9.30 -4.48
C PHE A 473 31.29 -8.15 -5.43
N PRO A 474 32.51 -7.60 -5.29
CA PRO A 474 32.94 -6.42 -6.03
C PRO A 474 33.08 -6.68 -7.54
N GLU A 475 33.46 -7.88 -7.98
CA GLU A 475 33.60 -8.24 -9.40
C GLU A 475 32.30 -8.10 -10.19
N PHE A 476 31.15 -8.18 -9.50
CA PHE A 476 29.82 -7.97 -10.07
C PHE A 476 29.22 -6.63 -9.68
N ARG A 477 30.06 -5.70 -9.20
CA ARG A 477 29.65 -4.38 -8.71
C ARG A 477 28.55 -4.44 -7.65
N TYR A 478 28.45 -5.56 -6.92
CA TYR A 478 27.38 -5.86 -5.96
C TYR A 478 25.95 -5.89 -6.52
N GLU A 479 25.78 -6.04 -7.84
CA GLU A 479 24.48 -5.93 -8.52
C GLU A 479 24.03 -7.29 -9.10
N THR A 480 24.87 -7.90 -9.95
CA THR A 480 24.40 -8.93 -10.88
C THR A 480 24.28 -10.32 -10.29
N TYR A 481 25.13 -10.70 -9.34
CA TYR A 481 25.16 -12.04 -8.76
C TYR A 481 25.42 -11.99 -7.26
N TRP A 482 24.91 -12.99 -6.53
CA TRP A 482 25.06 -13.09 -5.09
C TRP A 482 25.03 -14.54 -4.59
N ARG A 483 25.59 -14.78 -3.41
CA ARG A 483 25.53 -16.09 -2.74
C ARG A 483 24.59 -16.01 -1.56
N LEU A 484 23.51 -16.80 -1.62
CA LEU A 484 22.75 -17.14 -0.42
C LEU A 484 23.62 -18.02 0.47
N LEU A 485 23.80 -17.60 1.72
CA LEU A 485 24.55 -18.34 2.72
C LEU A 485 23.72 -19.51 3.26
N ASP A 486 24.43 -20.55 3.70
CA ASP A 486 23.87 -21.70 4.40
C ASP A 486 23.82 -21.41 5.89
N LYS A 487 22.68 -21.70 6.52
CA LYS A 487 22.50 -21.55 7.96
C LYS A 487 23.07 -22.78 8.68
N THR A 488 24.25 -22.64 9.26
CA THR A 488 25.00 -23.74 9.89
C THR A 488 24.63 -23.97 11.36
N SER A 489 23.99 -22.99 12.00
CA SER A 489 23.34 -23.15 13.30
C SER A 489 22.01 -22.40 13.36
N SER A 490 21.11 -22.83 14.24
CA SER A 490 19.75 -22.29 14.40
C SER A 490 19.55 -21.67 15.79
N GLY A 491 18.42 -20.99 16.00
CA GLY A 491 18.04 -20.37 17.27
C GLY A 491 18.24 -18.86 17.27
N SER A 492 18.31 -18.25 18.46
CA SER A 492 18.49 -16.81 18.63
C SER A 492 19.86 -16.30 18.22
N SER A 493 20.86 -17.18 18.10
CA SER A 493 22.22 -16.81 17.70
C SER A 493 22.74 -17.70 16.56
N PRO A 494 22.15 -17.64 15.35
CA PRO A 494 22.53 -18.50 14.25
C PRO A 494 23.83 -18.04 13.57
N LYS A 495 24.47 -18.98 12.88
CA LYS A 495 25.66 -18.77 12.08
C LYS A 495 25.37 -19.05 10.62
N PHE A 496 25.95 -18.25 9.74
CA PHE A 496 25.85 -18.41 8.30
C PHE A 496 27.23 -18.51 7.66
N GLU A 497 27.38 -19.42 6.71
CA GLU A 497 28.59 -19.63 5.93
C GLU A 497 28.24 -19.76 4.45
N PHE A 498 29.21 -19.66 3.54
CA PHE A 498 28.92 -19.97 2.14
C PHE A 498 28.32 -21.37 1.99
N LYS A 499 27.36 -21.52 1.09
CA LYS A 499 26.97 -22.85 0.58
C LYS A 499 28.18 -23.54 -0.02
N LYS A 500 28.18 -24.88 0.01
CA LYS A 500 29.22 -25.68 -0.65
C LYS A 500 29.25 -25.32 -2.13
N ASN A 501 30.44 -24.96 -2.63
CA ASN A 501 30.61 -24.52 -3.99
C ASN A 501 30.74 -25.73 -4.93
N ASN A 502 29.84 -25.84 -5.90
CA ASN A 502 29.83 -26.93 -6.87
C ASN A 502 31.07 -26.95 -7.78
N TYR A 503 31.73 -25.80 -7.95
CA TYR A 503 32.95 -25.68 -8.76
C TYR A 503 34.23 -25.97 -7.96
N SER A 504 34.13 -26.09 -6.63
CA SER A 504 35.27 -26.47 -5.81
C SER A 504 35.52 -27.98 -5.94
N THR A 505 36.73 -28.37 -6.35
CA THR A 505 37.19 -29.77 -6.36
C THR A 505 36.97 -30.48 -5.02
N TYR A 506 37.12 -29.75 -3.90
CA TYR A 506 36.93 -30.29 -2.54
C TYR A 506 35.51 -30.13 -1.97
N LYS A 507 34.55 -29.61 -2.77
CA LYS A 507 33.20 -29.20 -2.31
C LYS A 507 33.24 -28.27 -1.07
N ASN A 508 34.24 -27.40 -0.99
CA ASN A 508 34.42 -26.45 0.11
C ASN A 508 33.36 -25.33 0.08
N ARG A 509 33.13 -24.71 1.23
CA ARG A 509 32.29 -23.52 1.40
C ARG A 509 33.04 -22.26 0.98
N THR A 510 33.36 -22.17 -0.31
CA THR A 510 34.30 -21.18 -0.84
C THR A 510 33.69 -20.33 -1.95
N HIS A 511 34.12 -19.09 -2.03
CA HIS A 511 33.86 -18.22 -3.17
C HIS A 511 35.20 -17.89 -3.84
N PHE A 512 35.36 -18.27 -5.11
CA PHE A 512 36.56 -17.98 -5.88
C PHE A 512 36.50 -16.55 -6.42
N THR A 513 37.59 -15.82 -6.26
CA THR A 513 37.74 -14.49 -6.86
C THR A 513 38.23 -14.62 -8.31
N PRO A 514 37.83 -13.72 -9.23
CA PRO A 514 38.38 -13.74 -10.59
C PRO A 514 39.88 -13.44 -10.59
N ILE A 515 40.62 -14.08 -11.49
CA ILE A 515 42.09 -13.91 -11.57
C ILE A 515 42.52 -12.51 -12.02
N TRP A 516 41.65 -11.83 -12.78
CA TRP A 516 41.86 -10.46 -13.26
C TRP A 516 41.55 -9.40 -12.20
N MET A 517 41.02 -9.78 -11.03
CA MET A 517 40.72 -8.83 -9.95
C MET A 517 42.02 -8.13 -9.52
N PRO A 518 42.06 -6.78 -9.54
CA PRO A 518 43.27 -6.03 -9.23
C PRO A 518 43.68 -6.12 -7.76
N ASP A 519 44.94 -5.77 -7.50
CA ASP A 519 45.46 -5.57 -6.16
C ASP A 519 44.71 -4.46 -5.43
N GLY A 520 44.45 -4.66 -4.14
CA GLY A 520 43.70 -3.70 -3.32
C GLY A 520 42.76 -4.37 -2.34
N ALA A 521 41.82 -3.58 -1.81
CA ALA A 521 40.80 -4.10 -0.91
C ALA A 521 39.77 -4.93 -1.69
N TYR A 522 39.55 -6.15 -1.23
CA TYR A 522 38.46 -7.02 -1.67
C TYR A 522 37.40 -7.06 -0.58
N THR A 523 36.38 -6.23 -0.72
CA THR A 523 35.32 -6.07 0.28
C THR A 523 34.07 -6.85 -0.12
N VAL A 524 33.65 -7.79 0.72
CA VAL A 524 32.38 -8.52 0.56
C VAL A 524 31.31 -7.80 1.35
N ASN A 525 30.13 -7.63 0.76
CA ASN A 525 28.99 -7.00 1.41
C ASN A 525 27.86 -8.00 1.60
N THR A 526 27.40 -8.18 2.84
CA THR A 526 26.44 -9.21 3.22
C THR A 526 25.21 -8.61 3.87
N TRP A 527 24.03 -9.01 3.43
CA TRP A 527 22.77 -8.56 4.00
C TRP A 527 22.12 -9.69 4.79
N VAL A 528 21.96 -9.49 6.10
CA VAL A 528 21.22 -10.40 6.99
C VAL A 528 19.76 -9.94 7.01
N ILE A 529 18.83 -10.86 6.74
CA ILE A 529 17.40 -10.57 6.57
C ILE A 529 16.50 -11.69 7.13
N ASP A 530 15.18 -11.48 7.02
CA ASP A 530 14.12 -12.41 7.40
C ASP A 530 14.06 -12.74 8.90
N VAL A 531 14.36 -11.72 9.73
CA VAL A 531 14.03 -11.67 11.16
C VAL A 531 12.74 -10.87 11.30
N TRP A 532 11.59 -11.54 11.32
CA TRP A 532 10.29 -10.88 11.31
C TRP A 532 9.76 -10.61 12.72
N THR A 533 9.11 -9.47 12.89
CA THR A 533 8.41 -9.03 14.12
C THR A 533 7.04 -8.48 13.73
N PRO A 534 6.13 -8.20 14.69
CA PRO A 534 4.85 -7.56 14.38
C PRO A 534 5.03 -6.16 13.77
N ASP A 535 6.15 -5.50 14.06
CA ASP A 535 6.55 -4.20 13.52
C ASP A 535 7.41 -4.34 12.23
N GLY A 536 7.41 -5.52 11.59
CA GLY A 536 8.09 -5.76 10.32
C GLY A 536 9.46 -6.43 10.44
N MET A 537 10.20 -6.48 9.32
CA MET A 537 11.47 -7.20 9.22
C MET A 537 12.64 -6.41 9.80
N LEU A 538 13.43 -7.06 10.63
CA LEU A 538 14.76 -6.61 10.99
C LEU A 538 15.78 -7.09 9.96
N SER A 539 16.71 -6.19 9.61
CA SER A 539 17.77 -6.42 8.64
C SER A 539 19.05 -5.70 9.06
N MET A 540 20.20 -6.21 8.63
CA MET A 540 21.50 -5.59 8.91
C MET A 540 22.44 -5.75 7.71
N ASN A 541 23.14 -4.68 7.36
CA ASN A 541 24.08 -4.65 6.24
C ASN A 541 25.51 -4.70 6.79
N LEU A 542 26.27 -5.71 6.36
CA LEU A 542 27.59 -6.02 6.89
C LEU A 542 28.63 -5.93 5.79
N THR A 543 29.86 -5.60 6.16
CA THR A 543 31.01 -5.61 5.25
C THR A 543 32.25 -6.10 5.97
N ASP A 544 33.09 -6.88 5.29
CA ASP A 544 34.45 -7.19 5.73
C ASP A 544 35.37 -7.29 4.51
N SER A 545 36.67 -7.08 4.71
CA SER A 545 37.66 -6.92 3.63
C SER A 545 38.92 -7.76 3.83
N LEU A 546 39.38 -8.35 2.74
CA LEU A 546 40.74 -8.90 2.59
C LEU A 546 41.52 -8.01 1.63
N THR A 547 42.83 -8.21 1.54
CA THR A 547 43.72 -7.49 0.62
C THR A 547 44.22 -8.44 -0.46
N ILE A 548 43.96 -8.13 -1.72
CA ILE A 548 44.55 -8.83 -2.86
C ILE A 548 45.94 -8.25 -3.14
N ARG A 549 46.94 -9.14 -3.29
CA ARG A 549 48.31 -8.81 -3.71
C ARG A 549 48.84 -9.88 -4.66
N GLY A 550 48.85 -9.56 -5.95
CA GLY A 550 49.18 -10.51 -7.01
C GLY A 550 48.01 -11.43 -7.36
N ASN A 551 48.29 -12.36 -8.27
CA ASN A 551 47.31 -13.30 -8.80
C ASN A 551 47.85 -14.74 -8.84
N LEU A 552 46.96 -15.70 -9.02
CA LEU A 552 47.26 -17.14 -9.05
C LEU A 552 48.33 -17.51 -10.09
N TRP A 553 48.45 -16.79 -11.22
CA TRP A 553 49.49 -17.05 -12.22
C TRP A 553 50.91 -16.84 -11.69
N GLN A 554 51.09 -15.97 -10.70
CA GLN A 554 52.39 -15.74 -10.08
C GLN A 554 52.84 -16.91 -9.19
N ASP A 555 51.92 -17.82 -8.83
CA ASP A 555 52.23 -19.04 -8.07
C ASP A 555 52.49 -20.24 -8.99
N TRP A 556 52.20 -20.13 -10.28
CA TRP A 556 52.52 -21.17 -11.25
C TRP A 556 54.03 -21.22 -11.50
N HIS A 557 54.64 -22.30 -11.01
CA HIS A 557 56.01 -22.66 -11.34
C HIS A 557 56.04 -23.52 -12.61
N ILE A 558 56.64 -23.01 -13.69
CA ILE A 558 57.01 -23.83 -14.86
C ILE A 558 58.32 -24.54 -14.50
N ALA A 559 58.24 -25.78 -14.02
CA ALA A 559 59.40 -26.65 -13.94
C ALA A 559 59.71 -27.21 -15.33
N PRO A 560 60.95 -27.14 -15.84
CA PRO A 560 61.32 -27.85 -17.06
C PRO A 560 61.11 -29.35 -16.85
N LEU A 561 60.43 -30.01 -17.81
CA LEU A 561 60.40 -31.47 -17.90
C LEU A 561 61.84 -31.96 -17.92
N LYS A 562 62.21 -32.85 -16.97
CA LYS A 562 63.49 -33.55 -17.06
C LYS A 562 63.51 -34.31 -18.40
N PRO A 563 64.52 -34.05 -19.26
CA PRO A 563 64.59 -34.63 -20.61
C PRO A 563 64.69 -36.15 -20.60
#